data_AF-K7M3W7-F1
#
_entry.id   AF-K7M3W7-F1
#
_cell.length_a   1.000
_cell.length_b   1.000
_cell.length_c   1.000
_cell.angle_alpha   90.00
_cell.angle_beta   90.00
_cell.angle_gamma   90.00
#
_symmetry.space_group_name_H-M   'P 1'
#
loop_
_entity.id
_entity.type
_entity.pdbx_description
1 polymer ?
#
loop_
_entity_poly.entity_id
_entity_poly.type
_entity_poly.pdbx_seq_one_letter_code
_entity_poly.pdbx_strand_id
1 'polypeptide(L)'
;MVRCLFDLARAYAPSTIFIDEIDSLCNARGASGEHESSRRVKSELLVQVDGVNNSSTNEDGTRKIVMVLAATNCPWDIDEALRRRLEKRIYIPLPNFESRKELIRINLRTVEVAPDVNIDEVARRTEGYSGDDLTDVCRDASMNGMRRKKVQPSVSLADIERHEKWFAEFGSA
;
A
#
# COMPACT_ATOMS: atom_id res chain seq x y z
N MET A 1 -3.73 20.67 -11.78
CA MET A 1 -2.75 19.57 -11.68
C MET A 1 -3.44 18.22 -11.71
N VAL A 2 -4.35 17.90 -10.77
CA VAL A 2 -5.10 16.63 -10.75
C VAL A 2 -5.84 16.37 -12.07
N ARG A 3 -6.60 17.35 -12.58
CA ARG A 3 -7.24 17.25 -13.90
C ARG A 3 -6.29 16.86 -15.03
N CYS A 4 -5.14 17.53 -15.13
CA CYS A 4 -4.16 17.26 -16.19
C CYS A 4 -3.61 15.84 -16.11
N LEU A 5 -3.37 15.30 -14.90
CA LEU A 5 -2.94 13.91 -14.71
C LEU A 5 -3.96 12.93 -15.28
N PHE A 6 -5.24 13.13 -14.98
CA PHE A 6 -6.31 12.25 -15.47
C PHE A 6 -6.57 12.43 -16.97
N ASP A 7 -6.47 13.66 -17.49
CA ASP A 7 -6.59 13.92 -18.93
C ASP A 7 -5.46 13.21 -19.71
N LEU A 8 -4.22 13.23 -19.18
CA LEU A 8 -3.10 12.48 -19.74
C LEU A 8 -3.34 10.97 -19.66
N ALA A 9 -3.76 10.45 -18.50
CA ALA A 9 -4.05 9.01 -18.34
C ALA A 9 -5.16 8.53 -19.30
N ARG A 10 -6.18 9.35 -19.56
CA ARG A 10 -7.22 9.04 -20.56
C ARG A 10 -6.71 9.12 -21.99
N ALA A 11 -5.81 10.06 -22.30
CA ALA A 11 -5.20 10.18 -23.63
C ALA A 11 -4.28 8.99 -23.95
N TYR A 12 -3.57 8.48 -22.94
CA TYR A 12 -2.68 7.32 -23.03
C TYR A 12 -3.31 6.02 -22.52
N ALA A 13 -4.64 5.90 -22.52
CA ALA A 13 -5.31 4.67 -22.10
C ALA A 13 -4.88 3.49 -23.01
N PRO A 14 -4.65 2.28 -22.45
CA PRO A 14 -4.84 1.89 -21.05
C PRO A 14 -3.74 2.43 -20.12
N SER A 15 -4.14 2.96 -18.96
CA SER A 15 -3.22 3.58 -18.00
C SER A 15 -3.60 3.27 -16.55
N THR A 16 -2.59 3.13 -15.68
CA THR A 16 -2.78 2.96 -14.24
C THR A 16 -2.20 4.16 -13.49
N ILE A 17 -3.03 4.80 -12.66
CA ILE A 17 -2.63 5.87 -11.74
C ILE A 17 -2.42 5.23 -10.37
N PHE A 18 -1.19 5.26 -9.86
CA PHE A 18 -0.88 4.83 -8.51
C PHE A 18 -0.78 6.03 -7.57
N ILE A 19 -1.52 6.00 -6.46
CA ILE A 19 -1.53 7.03 -5.42
C ILE A 19 -1.12 6.37 -4.11
N ASP A 20 0.11 6.63 -3.67
CA ASP A 20 0.57 6.19 -2.36
C ASP A 20 0.14 7.16 -1.26
N GLU A 21 0.04 6.66 -0.03
CA GLU A 21 -0.35 7.42 1.17
C GLU A 21 -1.59 8.32 0.93
N ILE A 22 -2.65 7.77 0.32
CA ILE A 22 -3.81 8.57 -0.09
C ILE A 22 -4.53 9.26 1.09
N ASP A 23 -4.35 8.75 2.31
CA ASP A 23 -4.81 9.33 3.56
C ASP A 23 -4.20 10.72 3.84
N SER A 24 -2.98 10.98 3.36
CA SER A 24 -2.35 12.31 3.44
C SER A 24 -3.11 13.37 2.63
N LEU A 25 -3.74 12.96 1.53
CA LEU A 25 -4.52 13.83 0.63
C LEU A 25 -6.01 13.87 0.99
N CYS A 26 -6.52 12.81 1.61
CA CYS A 26 -7.96 12.54 1.70
C CYS A 26 -8.46 12.20 3.11
N ASN A 27 -7.87 12.81 4.14
CA ASN A 27 -8.28 12.63 5.53
C ASN A 27 -9.77 13.01 5.78
N ALA A 28 -10.42 12.37 6.75
CA ALA A 28 -11.78 12.62 7.17
C ALA A 28 -11.93 14.08 7.62
N ARG A 29 -12.98 14.74 7.11
CA ARG A 29 -13.25 16.17 7.40
C ARG A 29 -13.39 16.37 8.91
N GLY A 30 -12.62 17.26 9.50
CA GLY A 30 -12.84 17.61 10.92
C GLY A 30 -11.67 18.22 11.67
N ALA A 31 -10.43 18.14 11.19
CA ALA A 31 -9.34 18.86 11.83
C ALA A 31 -9.48 20.37 11.55
N SER A 32 -9.79 21.13 12.60
CA SER A 32 -9.66 22.59 12.65
C SER A 32 -8.24 22.99 12.26
N GLY A 33 -8.00 23.19 10.96
CA GLY A 33 -6.65 23.35 10.40
C GLY A 33 -6.51 22.90 8.93
N GLU A 34 -7.52 22.24 8.35
CA GLU A 34 -7.47 21.85 6.94
C GLU A 34 -7.45 23.09 6.00
N HIS A 35 -6.36 23.24 5.24
CA HIS A 35 -6.24 24.30 4.25
C HIS A 35 -7.24 24.14 3.10
N GLU A 36 -7.84 25.26 2.66
CA GLU A 36 -8.73 25.33 1.49
C GLU A 36 -8.11 24.74 0.21
N SER A 37 -6.79 24.77 0.08
CA SER A 37 -6.07 24.12 -1.02
C SER A 37 -6.23 22.60 -1.02
N SER A 38 -6.12 21.96 0.14
CA SER A 38 -6.30 20.51 0.29
C SER A 38 -7.73 20.09 -0.08
N ARG A 39 -8.73 20.86 0.37
CA ARG A 39 -10.14 20.63 0.04
C ARG A 39 -10.42 20.67 -1.46
N ARG A 40 -9.80 21.59 -2.19
CA ARG A 40 -9.93 21.68 -3.65
C ARG A 40 -9.28 20.49 -4.34
N VAL A 41 -8.09 20.07 -3.91
CA VAL A 41 -7.39 18.90 -4.47
C VAL A 41 -8.23 17.64 -4.27
N LYS A 42 -8.75 17.43 -3.06
CA LYS A 42 -9.63 16.32 -2.71
C LYS A 42 -10.92 16.32 -3.53
N SER A 43 -11.58 17.47 -3.66
CA SER A 43 -12.79 17.59 -4.49
C SER A 43 -12.51 17.29 -5.95
N GLU A 44 -11.41 17.79 -6.50
CA GLU A 44 -11.01 17.52 -7.87
C GLU A 44 -10.70 16.03 -8.08
N LEU A 45 -9.98 15.39 -7.15
CA LEU A 45 -9.68 13.96 -7.22
C LEU A 45 -10.97 13.12 -7.25
N LEU A 46 -11.94 13.43 -6.40
CA LEU A 46 -13.24 12.75 -6.39
C LEU A 46 -13.96 12.85 -7.74
N VAL A 47 -14.00 14.04 -8.34
CA VAL A 47 -14.62 14.27 -9.66
C VAL A 47 -13.87 13.49 -10.75
N GLN A 48 -12.55 13.46 -10.70
CA GLN A 48 -11.75 12.77 -11.71
C GLN A 48 -11.89 11.23 -11.62
N VAL A 49 -11.94 10.66 -10.41
CA VAL A 49 -12.18 9.23 -10.19
C VAL A 49 -13.57 8.81 -10.70
N ASP A 50 -14.60 9.62 -10.47
CA ASP A 50 -15.94 9.36 -11.05
C ASP A 50 -15.91 9.37 -12.58
N GLY A 51 -15.15 10.30 -13.17
CA GLY A 51 -15.00 10.41 -14.61
C GLY A 51 -14.28 9.22 -15.26
N VAL A 52 -13.46 8.49 -14.50
CA VAL A 52 -12.78 7.28 -14.98
C VAL A 52 -13.73 6.08 -15.06
N ASN A 53 -14.65 5.95 -14.10
CA ASN A 53 -15.63 4.86 -14.05
C ASN A 53 -16.66 4.94 -15.21
N ASN A 54 -16.82 6.11 -15.83
CA ASN A 54 -17.68 6.35 -16.99
C ASN A 54 -16.92 6.17 -18.33
N SER A 55 -16.16 5.09 -18.47
CA SER A 55 -15.20 4.91 -19.56
C SER A 55 -15.85 4.90 -20.95
N SER A 56 -15.38 5.81 -21.81
CA SER A 56 -15.74 5.92 -23.22
C SER A 56 -15.08 4.81 -24.05
N THR A 57 -15.75 4.41 -25.13
CA THR A 57 -15.24 3.44 -26.10
C THR A 57 -14.34 4.13 -27.11
N ASN A 58 -13.23 3.50 -27.50
CA ASN A 58 -12.41 3.88 -28.65
C ASN A 58 -13.21 3.73 -29.94
N GLU A 59 -12.76 4.41 -31.01
CA GLU A 59 -13.33 4.27 -32.36
C GLU A 59 -13.24 2.82 -32.90
N ASP A 60 -12.30 2.01 -32.37
CA ASP A 60 -12.14 0.59 -32.68
C ASP A 60 -13.02 -0.35 -31.83
N GLY A 61 -13.84 0.18 -30.91
CA GLY A 61 -14.70 -0.59 -30.02
C GLY A 61 -14.05 -1.06 -28.70
N THR A 62 -12.77 -0.79 -28.46
CA THR A 62 -12.08 -1.13 -27.19
C THR A 62 -12.40 -0.11 -26.09
N ARG A 63 -12.50 -0.52 -24.81
CA ARG A 63 -12.73 0.43 -23.70
C ARG A 63 -11.44 1.19 -23.39
N LYS A 64 -11.53 2.52 -23.25
CA LYS A 64 -10.45 3.33 -22.65
C LYS A 64 -10.42 3.09 -21.14
N ILE A 65 -9.65 2.11 -20.70
CA ILE A 65 -9.55 1.75 -19.28
C ILE A 65 -8.48 2.61 -18.62
N VAL A 66 -8.88 3.38 -17.62
CA VAL A 66 -7.96 3.98 -16.65
C VAL A 66 -8.22 3.31 -15.31
N MET A 67 -7.18 2.78 -14.67
CA MET A 67 -7.28 2.17 -13.34
C MET A 67 -6.66 3.11 -12.30
N VAL A 68 -7.35 3.33 -11.19
CA VAL A 68 -6.79 4.03 -10.03
C VAL A 68 -6.46 3.01 -8.96
N LEU A 69 -5.19 2.91 -8.59
CA LEU A 69 -4.71 2.09 -7.48
C LEU A 69 -4.26 3.03 -6.36
N ALA A 70 -4.85 2.89 -5.19
CA ALA A 70 -4.52 3.71 -4.02
C ALA A 70 -4.00 2.84 -2.88
N ALA A 71 -2.95 3.30 -2.20
CA ALA A 71 -2.38 2.67 -1.02
C ALA A 71 -2.52 3.58 0.21
N THR A 72 -2.70 2.98 1.39
CA THR A 72 -2.82 3.68 2.67
C THR A 72 -2.46 2.75 3.81
N ASN A 73 -1.88 3.31 4.87
CA ASN A 73 -1.72 2.63 6.16
C ASN A 73 -2.84 3.00 7.15
N CYS A 74 -3.65 4.03 6.83
CA CYS A 74 -4.68 4.57 7.70
C CYS A 74 -6.06 4.56 7.01
N PRO A 75 -6.61 3.38 6.63
CA PRO A 75 -7.85 3.31 5.85
C PRO A 75 -9.09 3.86 6.59
N TRP A 76 -9.05 3.91 7.92
CA TRP A 76 -10.08 4.53 8.77
C TRP A 76 -10.10 6.07 8.66
N ASP A 77 -8.97 6.69 8.29
CA ASP A 77 -8.87 8.14 8.15
C ASP A 77 -9.35 8.61 6.76
N ILE A 78 -9.67 7.71 5.83
CA ILE A 78 -10.15 8.08 4.50
C ILE A 78 -11.60 8.59 4.55
N ASP A 79 -11.83 9.76 3.95
CA ASP A 79 -13.18 10.32 3.75
C ASP A 79 -14.13 9.32 3.09
N GLU A 80 -15.33 9.24 3.64
CA GLU A 80 -16.42 8.40 3.14
C GLU A 80 -16.68 8.58 1.64
N ALA A 81 -16.59 9.81 1.13
CA ALA A 81 -16.80 10.08 -0.29
C ALA A 81 -15.78 9.35 -1.19
N LEU A 82 -14.52 9.26 -0.75
CA LEU A 82 -13.48 8.55 -1.50
C LEU A 82 -13.57 7.04 -1.25
N ARG A 83 -13.85 6.61 -0.01
CA ARG A 83 -14.08 5.20 0.32
C ARG A 83 -15.14 4.60 -0.59
N ARG A 84 -16.25 5.30 -0.85
CA ARG A 84 -17.33 4.83 -1.75
C ARG A 84 -16.89 4.66 -3.21
N ARG A 85 -15.91 5.44 -3.69
CA ARG A 85 -15.40 5.39 -5.08
C ARG A 85 -14.30 4.35 -5.26
N LEU A 86 -13.57 4.04 -4.20
CA LEU A 86 -12.62 2.92 -4.14
C LEU A 86 -13.39 1.65 -3.76
N GLU A 87 -14.09 1.10 -4.75
CA GLU A 87 -15.01 -0.03 -4.56
C GLU A 87 -14.29 -1.30 -4.12
N LYS A 88 -13.16 -1.61 -4.75
CA LYS A 88 -12.34 -2.79 -4.47
C LYS A 88 -11.28 -2.44 -3.43
N ARG A 89 -11.36 -3.10 -2.27
CA ARG A 89 -10.43 -2.92 -1.15
C ARG A 89 -9.77 -4.25 -0.88
N ILE A 90 -8.44 -4.27 -0.92
CA ILE A 90 -7.64 -5.47 -0.69
C ILE A 90 -6.83 -5.23 0.57
N TYR A 91 -7.02 -6.10 1.57
CA TYR A 91 -6.17 -6.09 2.75
C TYR A 91 -4.88 -6.84 2.46
N ILE A 92 -3.75 -6.19 2.75
CA ILE A 92 -2.41 -6.77 2.64
C ILE A 92 -1.94 -7.05 4.09
N PRO A 93 -2.09 -8.28 4.59
CA PRO A 93 -1.68 -8.62 5.95
C PRO A 93 -0.16 -8.74 6.07
N LEU A 94 0.33 -8.86 7.29
CA LEU A 94 1.69 -9.29 7.56
C LEU A 94 1.97 -10.67 6.95
N PRO A 95 3.22 -10.93 6.52
CA PRO A 95 3.57 -12.19 5.87
C PRO A 95 3.43 -13.38 6.83
N ASN A 96 2.76 -14.44 6.35
CA ASN A 96 2.71 -15.73 7.03
C ASN A 96 4.08 -16.43 6.99
N PHE A 97 4.22 -17.57 7.69
CA PHE A 97 5.49 -18.29 7.80
C PHE A 97 6.15 -18.61 6.44
N GLU A 98 5.39 -19.13 5.47
CA GLU A 98 5.93 -19.46 4.15
C GLU A 98 6.26 -18.19 3.35
N SER A 99 5.44 -17.15 3.43
CA SER A 99 5.75 -15.83 2.84
C SER A 99 7.02 -15.24 3.43
N ARG A 100 7.25 -15.34 4.75
CA ARG A 100 8.48 -14.86 5.39
C ARG A 100 9.70 -15.62 4.92
N LYS A 101 9.63 -16.96 4.80
CA LYS A 101 10.71 -17.77 4.22
C LYS A 101 11.07 -17.31 2.82
N GLU A 102 10.06 -17.05 1.99
CA GLU A 102 10.30 -16.60 0.63
C GLU A 102 10.88 -15.19 0.57
N LEU A 103 10.38 -14.25 1.39
CA LEU A 103 10.96 -12.92 1.52
C LEU A 103 12.43 -12.96 1.97
N ILE A 104 12.76 -13.82 2.95
CA ILE A 104 14.15 -14.02 3.38
C ILE A 104 15.00 -14.56 2.23
N ARG A 105 14.51 -15.54 1.47
CA ARG A 105 15.23 -16.07 0.29
C ARG A 105 15.47 -15.00 -0.77
N ILE A 106 14.47 -14.17 -1.05
CA ILE A 106 14.59 -13.06 -2.00
C ILE A 106 15.67 -12.07 -1.53
N ASN A 107 15.63 -11.69 -0.25
CA ASN A 107 16.59 -10.76 0.33
C ASN A 107 18.02 -11.30 0.39
N LEU A 108 18.19 -12.62 0.54
CA LEU A 108 19.49 -13.28 0.55
C LEU A 108 19.99 -13.71 -0.83
N ARG A 109 19.21 -13.53 -1.90
CA ARG A 109 19.53 -14.01 -3.26
C ARG A 109 20.88 -13.50 -3.79
N THR A 110 21.29 -12.32 -3.36
CA THR A 110 22.55 -11.66 -3.78
C THR A 110 23.63 -11.68 -2.69
N VAL A 111 23.39 -12.37 -1.57
CA VAL A 111 24.29 -12.42 -0.40
C VAL A 111 24.91 -13.82 -0.30
N GLU A 112 26.21 -13.89 0.00
CA GLU A 112 26.83 -15.18 0.34
C GLU A 112 26.34 -15.64 1.72
N VAL A 113 25.60 -16.74 1.74
CA VAL A 113 25.01 -17.31 2.94
C VAL A 113 25.88 -18.47 3.42
N ALA A 114 26.22 -18.46 4.72
CA ALA A 114 26.98 -19.55 5.32
C ALA A 114 26.15 -20.86 5.33
N PRO A 115 26.78 -22.04 5.19
CA PRO A 115 26.08 -23.31 5.03
C PRO A 115 25.28 -23.75 6.27
N ASP A 116 25.50 -23.13 7.43
CA ASP A 116 24.80 -23.37 8.69
C ASP A 116 23.55 -22.50 8.88
N VAL A 117 23.28 -21.57 7.95
CA VAL A 117 22.11 -20.69 8.04
C VAL A 117 20.83 -21.47 7.72
N ASN A 118 19.97 -21.59 8.72
CA ASN A 118 18.65 -22.21 8.60
C ASN A 118 17.55 -21.16 8.41
N ILE A 119 17.05 -21.03 7.17
CA ILE A 119 16.01 -20.06 6.80
C ILE A 119 14.68 -20.32 7.53
N ASP A 120 14.30 -21.59 7.73
CA ASP A 120 13.09 -21.95 8.47
C ASP A 120 13.15 -21.44 9.91
N GLU A 121 14.30 -21.56 10.56
CA GLU A 121 14.47 -21.07 11.92
C GLU A 121 14.41 -19.54 12.00
N VAL A 122 15.01 -18.85 11.04
CA VAL A 122 14.89 -17.38 10.95
C VAL A 122 13.42 -16.97 10.80
N ALA A 123 12.68 -17.61 9.89
CA ALA A 123 11.28 -17.30 9.65
C ALA A 123 10.35 -17.57 10.86
N ARG A 124 10.69 -18.55 11.72
CA ARG A 124 9.98 -18.79 13.00
C ARG A 124 10.23 -17.66 13.99
N ARG A 125 11.46 -17.16 14.06
CA ARG A 125 11.86 -16.12 15.02
C ARG A 125 11.40 -14.71 14.63
N THR A 126 11.03 -14.50 13.38
CA THR A 126 10.55 -13.22 12.85
C THR A 126 9.02 -13.18 12.70
N GLU A 127 8.30 -13.86 13.59
CA GLU A 127 6.84 -13.74 13.62
C GLU A 127 6.42 -12.30 13.94
N GLY A 128 5.42 -11.78 13.21
CA GLY A 128 4.97 -10.39 13.33
C GLY A 128 5.82 -9.35 12.60
N TYR A 129 6.87 -9.76 11.88
CA TYR A 129 7.73 -8.83 11.14
C TYR A 129 7.10 -8.47 9.80
N SER A 130 7.20 -7.20 9.41
CA SER A 130 6.84 -6.72 8.08
C SER A 130 7.88 -7.14 7.03
N GLY A 131 7.57 -6.96 5.74
CA GLY A 131 8.54 -7.21 4.68
C GLY A 131 9.78 -6.31 4.78
N ASP A 132 9.61 -5.08 5.27
CA ASP A 132 10.70 -4.14 5.52
C ASP A 132 11.58 -4.61 6.68
N ASP A 133 10.95 -5.02 7.81
CA ASP A 133 11.67 -5.56 8.97
C ASP A 133 12.55 -6.76 8.58
N LEU A 134 12.05 -7.67 7.73
CA LEU A 134 12.80 -8.83 7.23
C LEU A 134 13.97 -8.42 6.35
N THR A 135 13.78 -7.38 5.53
CA THR A 135 14.82 -6.83 4.65
C THR A 135 15.93 -6.22 5.49
N ASP A 136 15.57 -5.44 6.52
CA ASP A 136 16.51 -4.85 7.47
C ASP A 136 17.27 -5.92 8.26
N VAL A 137 16.61 -6.99 8.72
CA VAL A 137 17.29 -8.12 9.38
C VAL A 137 18.32 -8.75 8.45
N CYS A 138 17.96 -9.05 7.20
CA CYS A 138 18.88 -9.66 6.24
C CYS A 138 20.04 -8.72 5.89
N ARG A 139 19.74 -7.43 5.72
CA ARG A 139 20.73 -6.39 5.44
C ARG A 139 21.72 -6.24 6.59
N ASP A 140 21.25 -6.07 7.81
CA ASP A 140 22.10 -5.94 9.00
C ASP A 140 22.96 -7.19 9.22
N ALA A 141 22.39 -8.38 9.00
CA ALA A 141 23.14 -9.65 9.08
C ALA A 141 24.22 -9.77 8.01
N SER A 142 23.97 -9.31 6.77
CA SER A 142 25.00 -9.30 5.71
C SER A 142 26.13 -8.30 5.99
N MET A 143 25.87 -7.26 6.79
CA MET A 143 26.82 -6.22 7.15
C MET A 143 27.62 -6.53 8.43
N ASN A 144 27.72 -7.81 8.82
CA ASN A 144 28.23 -8.36 10.08
C ASN A 144 29.67 -7.94 10.49
N GLY A 145 29.87 -6.66 10.82
CA GLY A 145 31.11 -6.12 11.35
C GLY A 145 31.01 -4.80 12.13
N MET A 146 29.92 -4.03 12.10
CA MET A 146 29.95 -2.67 12.69
C MET A 146 28.79 -2.21 13.58
N ARG A 147 27.66 -2.92 13.75
CA ARG A 147 26.62 -2.44 14.70
C ARG A 147 25.65 -3.53 15.12
N ARG A 148 25.66 -3.88 16.41
CA ARG A 148 24.57 -4.63 17.05
C ARG A 148 23.41 -3.68 17.33
N LYS A 149 22.48 -3.52 16.38
CA LYS A 149 21.17 -2.92 16.66
C LYS A 149 20.16 -4.03 16.96
N LYS A 150 19.27 -3.79 17.92
CA LYS A 150 18.09 -4.62 18.11
C LYS A 150 17.05 -4.17 17.08
N VAL A 151 16.76 -5.01 16.09
CA VAL A 151 15.59 -4.82 15.24
C VAL A 151 14.36 -5.25 16.06
N GLN A 152 13.35 -4.39 16.11
CA GLN A 152 12.06 -4.66 16.74
C GLN A 152 11.00 -4.63 15.64
N PRO A 153 9.90 -5.39 15.77
CA PRO A 153 8.78 -5.30 14.83
C PRO A 153 8.32 -3.86 14.69
N SER A 154 8.17 -3.38 13.46
CA SER A 154 7.64 -2.04 13.19
C SER A 154 6.12 -1.96 13.33
N VAL A 155 5.43 -3.10 13.28
CA VAL A 155 3.96 -3.21 13.35
C VAL A 155 3.53 -3.84 14.67
N SER A 156 2.55 -3.24 15.36
CA SER A 156 2.03 -3.74 16.62
C SER A 156 0.78 -4.64 16.45
N LEU A 157 0.49 -5.49 17.44
CA LEU A 157 -0.74 -6.30 17.45
C LEU A 157 -2.02 -5.45 17.39
N ALA A 158 -2.00 -4.27 18.02
CA ALA A 158 -3.13 -3.34 18.00
C ALA A 158 -3.41 -2.81 16.60
N ASP A 159 -2.36 -2.57 15.80
CA ASP A 159 -2.49 -2.14 14.41
C ASP A 159 -3.13 -3.25 13.57
N ILE A 160 -2.68 -4.50 13.74
CA ILE A 160 -3.24 -5.67 13.04
C ILE A 160 -4.73 -5.82 13.36
N GLU A 161 -5.09 -5.83 14.65
CA GLU A 161 -6.49 -5.95 15.06
C GLU A 161 -7.36 -4.83 14.50
N ARG A 162 -6.81 -3.60 14.44
CA ARG A 162 -7.52 -2.45 13.89
C ARG A 162 -7.77 -2.62 12.40
N HIS A 163 -6.78 -3.08 11.64
CA HIS A 163 -6.91 -3.37 10.23
C HIS A 163 -7.90 -4.51 9.96
N GLU A 164 -7.84 -5.60 10.73
CA GLU A 164 -8.77 -6.73 10.60
C GLU A 164 -10.21 -6.33 10.88
N LYS A 165 -10.45 -5.54 11.94
CA LYS A 165 -11.78 -5.00 12.26
C LYS A 165 -12.30 -4.12 11.13
N TRP A 166 -11.46 -3.20 10.63
CA TRP A 166 -11.84 -2.32 9.53
C TRP A 166 -12.16 -3.11 8.26
N PHE A 167 -11.37 -4.12 7.94
CA PHE A 167 -11.59 -4.93 6.74
C PHE A 167 -12.80 -5.85 6.87
N ALA A 168 -13.11 -6.37 8.07
CA ALA A 168 -14.34 -7.11 8.29
C ALA A 168 -15.59 -6.24 8.04
N GLU A 169 -15.51 -4.94 8.29
CA GLU A 169 -16.62 -3.99 8.12
C GLU A 169 -16.70 -3.42 6.69
N PHE A 170 -15.55 -3.12 6.08
CA PHE A 170 -15.48 -2.37 4.81
C PHE A 170 -14.73 -3.10 3.68
N GLY A 171 -14.19 -4.29 3.91
CA GLY A 171 -13.45 -5.05 2.90
C GLY A 171 -14.33 -5.52 1.74
N SER A 172 -13.72 -5.75 0.59
CA SER A 172 -14.37 -6.47 -0.51
C SER A 172 -14.04 -7.96 -0.39
N ALA A 173 -15.05 -8.82 -0.45
CA ALA A 173 -14.88 -10.27 -0.60
C ALA A 173 -14.25 -10.64 -1.95
#